data_AF-A0A0X3TWK0-F1
#
_entry.id   AF-A0A0X3TWK0-F1
#
_cell.length_a   1.000
_cell.length_b   1.000
_cell.length_c   1.000
_cell.angle_alpha   90.00
_cell.angle_beta   90.00
_cell.angle_gamma   90.00
#
_symmetry.space_group_name_H-M   'P 1'
#
loop_
_entity.id
_entity.type
_entity.pdbx_description
1 polymer ?
#
loop_
_entity_poly.entity_id
_entity_poly.type
_entity_poly.pdbx_seq_one_letter_code
_entity_poly.pdbx_strand_id
1 'polypeptide(L)'
;MALKKLAEKLAEYNSRLEAGKAEKIKSSHVQKVLKKLRKKAADLEAEIDAEKNSDRKSRLVRKLGTAQESVKRAEWLLREID
;
A
#
# COMPACT_ATOMS: atom_id res chain seq x y z
N MET A 1 -7.81 19.20 3.72
CA MET A 1 -8.85 18.46 2.98
C MET A 1 -8.66 16.93 2.91
N ALA A 2 -7.52 16.36 3.34
CA ALA A 2 -7.30 14.91 3.28
C ALA A 2 -7.93 14.11 4.45
N LEU A 3 -7.95 14.69 5.66
CA LEU A 3 -8.43 13.99 6.86
C LEU A 3 -9.97 13.83 6.92
N LYS A 4 -10.74 14.85 6.49
CA LYS A 4 -12.21 14.75 6.42
C LYS A 4 -12.68 13.60 5.51
N LYS A 5 -12.04 13.46 4.34
CA LYS A 5 -12.31 12.35 3.41
C LYS A 5 -11.91 10.98 3.97
N LEU A 6 -10.93 10.92 4.88
CA LEU A 6 -10.57 9.67 5.54
C LEU A 6 -11.67 9.25 6.52
N ALA A 7 -12.17 10.18 7.34
CA ALA A 7 -13.23 9.92 8.30
C ALA A 7 -14.52 9.46 7.61
N GLU A 8 -14.91 10.11 6.50
CA GLU A 8 -16.06 9.72 5.68
C GLU A 8 -15.90 8.29 5.13
N LYS A 9 -14.72 7.95 4.59
CA LYS A 9 -14.45 6.60 4.07
C LYS A 9 -14.44 5.53 5.16
N LEU A 10 -13.96 5.86 6.36
CA LEU A 10 -14.01 4.95 7.50
C LEU A 10 -15.45 4.70 7.96
N ALA A 11 -16.27 5.76 8.02
CA ALA A 11 -17.69 5.63 8.34
C ALA A 11 -18.42 4.77 7.29
N GLU A 12 -18.14 4.98 6.00
CA GLU A 12 -18.71 4.17 4.92
C GLU A 12 -18.29 2.69 5.01
N TYR A 13 -17.01 2.42 5.27
CA TYR A 13 -16.51 1.06 5.47
C TYR A 13 -17.19 0.37 6.66
N ASN A 14 -17.28 1.05 7.80
CA ASN A 14 -17.91 0.51 9.01
C ASN A 14 -19.40 0.25 8.78
N SER A 15 -20.12 1.17 8.13
CA SER A 15 -21.54 0.98 7.80
C SER A 15 -21.76 -0.23 6.88
N ARG A 16 -20.88 -0.43 5.89
CA ARG A 16 -20.92 -1.63 5.02
C ARG A 16 -20.60 -2.90 5.78
N LEU A 17 -19.73 -2.84 6.78
CA LEU A 17 -19.36 -3.98 7.62
C LEU A 17 -20.50 -4.40 8.54
N GLU A 18 -21.17 -3.43 9.18
CA GLU A 18 -22.38 -3.65 9.99
C GLU A 18 -23.53 -4.21 9.15
N ALA A 19 -23.67 -3.75 7.91
CA ALA A 19 -24.67 -4.25 6.98
C ALA A 19 -24.32 -5.62 6.33
N GLY A 20 -23.18 -6.24 6.68
CA GLY A 20 -22.70 -7.50 6.08
C GLY A 20 -22.28 -7.38 4.61
N LYS A 21 -22.16 -6.15 4.08
CA LYS A 21 -21.78 -5.83 2.69
C LYS A 21 -20.27 -5.62 2.50
N ALA A 22 -19.49 -5.82 3.56
CA ALA A 22 -18.04 -5.81 3.55
C ALA A 22 -17.52 -6.84 4.56
N GLU A 23 -16.42 -7.51 4.22
CA GLU A 23 -15.72 -8.39 5.15
C GLU A 23 -14.65 -7.61 5.94
N LYS A 24 -14.43 -8.01 7.20
CA LYS A 24 -13.25 -7.57 7.97
C LYS A 24 -11.99 -7.88 7.17
N ILE A 25 -11.00 -7.00 7.27
CA ILE A 25 -9.68 -7.25 6.69
C ILE A 25 -9.11 -8.50 7.37
N LYS A 26 -8.87 -9.54 6.57
CA LYS A 26 -8.22 -10.79 7.00
C LYS A 26 -6.72 -10.69 6.72
N SER A 27 -5.89 -11.38 7.50
CA SER A 27 -4.44 -11.48 7.26
C SER A 27 -4.12 -11.94 5.84
N SER A 28 -4.92 -12.85 5.27
CA SER A 28 -4.82 -13.30 3.88
C SER A 28 -5.01 -12.19 2.83
N HIS A 29 -5.82 -11.17 3.11
CA HIS A 29 -5.98 -10.00 2.23
C HIS A 29 -4.71 -9.15 2.25
N VAL A 30 -4.16 -8.92 3.45
CA VAL A 30 -2.94 -8.13 3.63
C VAL A 30 -1.74 -8.82 2.99
N GLN A 31 -1.60 -10.14 3.18
CA GLN A 31 -0.54 -10.93 2.53
C GLN A 31 -0.60 -10.83 0.99
N LYS A 32 -1.79 -10.86 0.38
CA LYS A 32 -1.95 -10.67 -1.08
C LYS A 32 -1.49 -9.28 -1.54
N VAL A 33 -1.85 -8.24 -0.79
CA VAL A 33 -1.43 -6.85 -1.10
C VAL A 33 0.08 -6.70 -0.90
N LEU A 34 0.63 -7.26 0.17
CA LEU A 34 2.04 -7.22 0.51
C LEU A 34 2.90 -7.89 -0.57
N LYS A 35 2.45 -9.03 -1.13
CA LYS A 35 3.09 -9.65 -2.30
C LYS A 35 3.12 -8.72 -3.51
N LYS A 36 2.02 -8.01 -3.80
CA LYS A 36 1.96 -7.04 -4.92
C LYS A 36 2.88 -5.83 -4.68
N LEU A 37 2.91 -5.31 -3.47
CA LEU A 37 3.76 -4.17 -3.10
C LEU A 37 5.25 -4.53 -3.19
N ARG A 38 5.65 -5.71 -2.69
CA ARG A 38 7.03 -6.21 -2.81
C ARG A 38 7.45 -6.39 -4.27
N LYS A 39 6.57 -6.99 -5.10
CA LYS A 39 6.84 -7.10 -6.54
C LYS A 39 7.06 -5.73 -7.18
N LYS A 40 6.18 -4.76 -6.89
CA LYS A 40 6.30 -3.40 -7.43
C LYS A 40 7.58 -2.70 -6.97
N ALA A 41 8.01 -2.91 -5.72
CA ALA A 41 9.28 -2.36 -5.23
C ALA A 41 10.47 -2.95 -6.00
N ALA A 42 10.50 -4.28 -6.18
CA ALA A 42 11.54 -4.94 -6.96
C ALA A 42 11.56 -4.50 -8.44
N ASP A 43 10.38 -4.36 -9.07
CA ASP A 43 10.27 -3.86 -10.45
C ASP A 43 10.82 -2.42 -10.57
N LEU A 44 10.56 -1.57 -9.57
CA LEU A 44 11.09 -0.20 -9.52
C LEU A 44 12.60 -0.16 -9.28
N GLU A 45 13.14 -1.04 -8.43
CA GLU A 45 14.58 -1.18 -8.21
C GLU A 45 15.29 -1.58 -9.52
N ALA A 46 14.75 -2.58 -10.22
CA ALA A 46 15.27 -2.98 -11.54
C ALA A 46 15.20 -1.85 -12.57
N GLU A 47 14.11 -1.05 -12.59
CA GLU A 47 13.99 0.11 -13.48
C GLU A 47 15.02 1.20 -13.12
N ILE A 48 15.29 1.44 -11.84
CA ILE A 48 16.29 2.40 -11.35
C ILE A 48 17.71 2.00 -11.77
N ASP A 49 18.01 0.71 -11.74
CA ASP A 49 19.33 0.17 -12.11
C ASP A 49 19.57 0.25 -13.62
N ALA A 50 18.53 0.03 -14.43
CA ALA A 50 18.59 0.15 -15.88
C ALA A 50 18.53 1.62 -16.38
N GLU A 51 18.04 2.55 -15.55
CA GLU A 51 17.83 3.94 -15.94
C GLU A 51 19.13 4.76 -15.95
N LYS A 52 19.42 5.37 -17.10
CA LYS A 52 20.62 6.20 -17.32
C LYS A 52 20.35 7.69 -17.16
N ASN A 53 19.08 8.12 -17.28
CA ASN A 53 18.69 9.51 -17.11
C ASN A 53 18.52 9.84 -15.61
N SER A 54 19.30 10.81 -15.12
CA SER A 54 19.33 11.20 -13.71
C SER A 54 18.02 11.81 -13.18
N ASP A 55 17.27 12.56 -13.99
CA ASP A 55 15.96 13.11 -13.58
C ASP A 55 14.92 12.00 -13.46
N ARG A 56 14.89 11.10 -14.46
CA ARG A 56 13.98 9.95 -14.42
C ARG A 56 14.31 9.01 -13.28
N LYS A 57 15.60 8.72 -13.04
CA LYS A 57 16.07 7.91 -11.91
C LYS A 57 15.63 8.52 -10.57
N SER A 58 15.75 9.84 -10.40
CA SER A 58 15.31 10.54 -9.19
C SER A 58 13.80 10.39 -8.93
N ARG A 59 12.98 10.44 -9.98
CA ARG A 59 11.52 10.19 -9.87
C ARG A 59 11.22 8.74 -9.50
N LEU A 60 11.95 7.78 -10.05
CA LEU A 60 11.79 6.36 -9.73
C LEU A 60 12.19 6.06 -8.28
N VAL A 61 13.28 6.64 -7.78
CA VAL A 61 13.70 6.53 -6.37
C VAL A 61 12.61 7.06 -5.43
N ARG A 62 11.98 8.20 -5.75
CA ARG A 62 10.84 8.72 -4.96
C ARG A 62 9.66 7.74 -4.95
N LYS A 63 9.33 7.14 -6.10
CA LYS A 63 8.27 6.12 -6.21
C LYS A 63 8.62 4.86 -5.40
N LEU A 64 9.88 4.44 -5.42
CA LEU A 64 10.35 3.31 -4.62
C LEU A 64 10.17 3.59 -3.13
N GLY A 65 10.53 4.79 -2.66
CA GLY A 65 10.31 5.20 -1.27
C GLY A 65 8.85 5.07 -0.83
N THR A 66 7.90 5.54 -1.63
CA THR A 66 6.46 5.38 -1.36
C THR A 66 6.03 3.91 -1.36
N ALA A 67 6.56 3.09 -2.27
CA ALA A 67 6.26 1.66 -2.33
C ALA A 67 6.79 0.93 -1.09
N GLN A 68 8.03 1.22 -0.66
CA GLN A 68 8.63 0.66 0.55
C GLN A 68 7.87 1.08 1.82
N GLU A 69 7.45 2.34 1.91
CA GLU A 69 6.61 2.80 3.03
C GLU A 69 5.27 2.07 3.07
N SER A 70 4.67 1.83 1.91
CA SER A 70 3.44 1.03 1.80
C SER A 70 3.65 -0.42 2.22
N VAL A 71 4.80 -1.03 1.91
CA VAL A 71 5.18 -2.37 2.41
C VAL A 71 5.27 -2.36 3.93
N LYS A 72 5.99 -1.40 4.53
CA LYS A 72 6.11 -1.31 6.00
C LYS A 72 4.75 -1.17 6.69
N ARG A 73 3.86 -0.34 6.14
CA ARG A 73 2.49 -0.18 6.67
C ARG A 73 1.68 -1.48 6.54
N ALA A 74 1.80 -2.20 5.44
CA ALA A 74 1.14 -3.48 5.25
C ALA A 74 1.70 -4.56 6.19
N GLU A 75 3.02 -4.59 6.42
CA GLU A 75 3.67 -5.47 7.40
C GLU A 75 3.23 -5.17 8.83
N TRP A 76 3.13 -3.88 9.19
CA TRP A 76 2.58 -3.48 10.48
C TRP A 76 1.12 -3.93 10.62
N LEU A 77 0.27 -3.64 9.62
CA LEU A 77 -1.13 -4.05 9.66
C LEU A 77 -1.28 -5.58 9.81
N LEU A 78 -0.43 -6.36 9.13
CA LEU A 78 -0.44 -7.81 9.24
C LEU A 78 -0.18 -8.27 10.68
N ARG A 79 0.75 -7.62 11.40
CA ARG A 79 1.06 -7.93 12.80
C ARG A 79 -0.05 -7.56 13.78
N GLU A 80 -0.87 -6.55 13.45
CA GLU A 80 -1.97 -6.11 14.31
C GLU A 80 -3.25 -6.93 14.14
N ILE A 81 -3.37 -7.69 13.04
CA ILE A 81 -4.56 -8.48 12.71
C ILE A 81 -4.34 -10.00 12.73
N ASP A 82 -3.09 -10.45 12.88
CA ASP A 82 -2.74 -11.84 13.23
C ASP A 82 -2.83 -12.02 14.76
#